data_AF-A0AAN8ZZQ7-F1
#
_entry.id   AF-A0AAN8ZZQ7-F1
#
_cell.length_a   1.000
_cell.length_b   1.000
_cell.length_c   1.000
_cell.angle_alpha   90.00
_cell.angle_beta   90.00
_cell.angle_gamma   90.00
#
_symmetry.space_group_name_H-M   'P 1'
#
loop_
_entity.id
_entity.type
_entity.pdbx_description
1 polymer ?
#
loop_
_entity_poly.entity_id
_entity_poly.type
_entity_poly.pdbx_seq_one_letter_code
_entity_poly.pdbx_strand_id
1 'polypeptide(L)'
;MCNPPFFSSEHETDSMKKSKRRRSEPSSAPTGALSETVTEGGEVAFISQMIDESLLLKDKIRIFTSMIGTKANIKAAKEKLKSVNPSHMSVVEFCQGRTMRWGLAWTYDANYNLENVLSKKQMADAKPLVLMFPRSLMTVYTVQAAWTMVNKWLHQLKVRD
;
A
#
# COMPACT_ATOMS: atom_id res chain seq x y z
N MET A 1 -7.21 -5.62 17.04
CA MET A 1 -6.74 -4.87 15.86
C MET A 1 -5.71 -3.84 16.31
N CYS A 2 -4.72 -3.55 15.46
CA CYS A 2 -3.67 -2.57 15.75
C CYS A 2 -3.38 -1.68 14.53
N ASN A 3 -3.08 -0.40 14.77
CA ASN A 3 -2.44 0.50 13.81
C ASN A 3 -1.10 0.93 14.41
N PRO A 4 0.01 0.26 14.08
CA PRO A 4 1.27 0.44 14.78
C PRO A 4 1.91 1.79 14.41
N PRO A 5 2.77 2.34 15.28
CA PRO A 5 3.64 3.45 14.90
C PRO A 5 4.51 3.04 13.71
N PHE A 6 4.52 3.84 12.65
CA PHE A 6 5.13 3.45 11.38
C PHE A 6 6.64 3.68 11.31
N PHE A 7 7.17 4.61 12.11
CA PHE A 7 8.53 5.12 11.97
C PHE A 7 9.43 4.68 13.12
N SER A 8 10.71 4.50 12.83
CA SER A 8 11.74 4.15 13.81
C SER A 8 12.29 5.35 14.58
N SER A 9 12.16 6.55 14.01
CA SER A 9 12.60 7.82 14.60
C SER A 9 11.86 9.00 13.97
N GLU A 10 11.88 10.15 14.64
CA GLU A 10 11.35 11.41 14.09
C GLU A 10 12.03 11.79 12.77
N HIS A 11 13.35 11.57 12.65
CA HIS A 11 14.10 11.92 11.44
C HIS A 11 13.61 11.13 10.21
N GLU A 12 13.13 9.90 10.39
CA GLU A 12 12.56 9.10 9.31
C GLU A 12 11.29 9.74 8.74
N THR A 13 10.47 10.36 9.60
CA THR A 13 9.24 11.08 9.20
C THR A 13 9.54 12.23 8.23
N ASP A 14 10.67 12.92 8.42
CA ASP A 14 11.11 14.04 7.59
C ASP A 14 11.92 13.61 6.37
N SER A 15 12.69 12.52 6.51
CA SER A 15 13.47 11.94 5.41
C SER A 15 12.58 11.48 4.26
N MET A 16 11.42 10.88 4.58
CA MET A 16 10.43 10.47 3.59
C MET A 16 9.80 11.66 2.84
N LYS A 17 9.75 12.86 3.45
CA LYS A 17 9.31 14.10 2.78
C LYS A 17 10.38 14.60 1.81
N LYS A 18 11.66 14.56 2.22
CA LYS A 18 12.80 15.08 1.43
C LYS A 18 13.19 14.20 0.23
N SER A 19 13.11 12.87 0.33
CA SER A 19 13.50 11.98 -0.80
C SER A 19 12.50 12.02 -1.97
N LYS A 20 11.32 12.59 -1.75
CA LYS A 20 10.23 12.69 -2.73
C LYS A 20 10.08 14.11 -3.28
N ARG A 21 11.19 14.81 -3.59
CA ARG A 21 11.18 16.18 -4.20
C ARG A 21 10.27 16.34 -5.44
N ARG A 22 9.91 15.25 -6.13
CA ARG A 22 8.99 15.24 -7.28
C ARG A 22 7.53 14.90 -6.93
N ARG A 23 7.22 14.56 -5.68
CA ARG A 23 5.87 14.21 -5.22
C ARG A 23 5.29 15.40 -4.48
N SER A 24 4.07 15.80 -4.83
CA SER A 24 3.30 16.77 -4.05
C SER A 24 3.24 16.34 -2.59
N GLU A 25 3.27 17.31 -1.68
CA GLU A 25 3.08 17.04 -0.26
C GLU A 25 1.75 16.30 -0.02
N PRO A 26 1.69 15.44 1.01
CA PRO A 26 0.44 14.84 1.42
C PRO A 26 -0.60 15.93 1.72
N SER A 27 -1.84 15.75 1.27
CA SER A 27 -2.93 16.68 1.59
C SER A 27 -3.38 16.62 3.04
N SER A 28 -2.95 15.59 3.79
CA SER A 28 -3.25 15.38 5.19
C SER A 28 -2.11 15.89 6.08
N ALA A 29 -2.45 16.67 7.11
CA ALA A 29 -1.50 17.06 8.15
C ALA A 29 -1.15 15.86 9.06
N PRO A 30 0.14 15.65 9.41
CA PRO A 30 0.53 14.65 10.39
C PRO A 30 0.23 15.18 11.80
N THR A 31 -0.91 14.79 12.37
CA THR A 31 -1.37 15.26 13.69
C THR A 31 -1.17 14.24 14.81
N GLY A 32 -0.60 13.07 14.52
CA GLY A 32 -0.37 12.02 15.51
C GLY A 32 0.69 12.41 16.53
N ALA A 33 0.51 11.96 17.78
CA ALA A 33 1.51 12.14 18.81
C ALA A 33 2.78 11.33 18.49
N LEU A 34 3.89 11.67 19.13
CA LEU A 34 5.16 10.95 18.91
C LEU A 34 5.03 9.46 19.22
N SER A 35 4.35 9.11 20.32
CA SER A 35 4.07 7.72 20.71
C SER A 35 3.14 6.96 19.74
N GLU A 36 2.37 7.67 18.92
CA GLU A 36 1.50 7.08 17.90
C GLU A 36 2.19 6.90 16.55
N THR A 37 3.32 7.58 16.35
CA THR A 37 4.00 7.68 15.04
C THR A 37 5.37 7.02 15.05
N VAL A 38 6.08 7.06 16.18
CA VAL A 38 7.43 6.54 16.34
C VAL A 38 7.48 5.43 17.39
N THR A 39 8.22 4.36 17.08
CA THR A 39 8.56 3.28 18.01
C THR A 39 9.96 2.78 17.73
N GLU A 40 10.66 2.27 18.74
CA GLU A 40 11.97 1.66 18.55
C GLU A 40 11.90 0.50 17.53
N GLY A 41 12.84 0.48 16.58
CA GLY A 41 12.84 -0.50 15.48
C GLY A 41 11.72 -0.34 14.44
N GLY A 42 10.86 0.68 14.61
CA GLY A 42 9.78 1.04 13.69
C GLY A 42 8.70 -0.03 13.56
N GLU A 43 7.91 0.08 12.48
CA GLU A 43 6.76 -0.78 12.21
C GLU A 43 7.09 -2.29 12.27
N VAL A 44 8.23 -2.70 11.70
CA VAL A 44 8.58 -4.12 11.61
C VAL A 44 8.87 -4.71 12.99
N ALA A 45 9.58 -3.98 13.86
CA ALA A 45 9.87 -4.44 15.21
C ALA A 45 8.58 -4.55 16.04
N PHE A 46 7.71 -3.54 15.95
CA PHE A 46 6.42 -3.55 16.65
C PHE A 46 5.55 -4.73 16.24
N ILE A 47 5.38 -4.96 14.93
CA ILE A 47 4.59 -6.10 14.43
C ILE A 47 5.25 -7.42 14.82
N SER A 48 6.59 -7.50 14.80
CA SER A 48 7.31 -8.70 15.21
C SER A 48 7.07 -9.04 16.67
N GLN A 49 7.08 -8.05 17.56
CA GLN A 49 6.73 -8.20 18.97
C GLN A 49 5.28 -8.66 19.12
N MET A 50 4.34 -8.04 18.40
CA MET A 50 2.92 -8.44 18.44
C MET A 50 2.72 -9.90 17.99
N ILE A 51 3.49 -10.37 17.01
CA ILE A 51 3.49 -11.77 16.58
C ILE A 51 4.01 -12.68 17.70
N ASP A 52 5.09 -12.31 18.37
CA ASP A 52 5.64 -13.10 19.48
C ASP A 52 4.69 -13.16 20.68
N GLU A 53 4.05 -12.03 21.04
CA GLU A 53 3.04 -11.98 22.10
C GLU A 53 1.80 -12.81 21.76
N SER A 54 1.45 -12.93 20.47
CA SER A 54 0.32 -13.73 20.04
C SER A 54 0.49 -15.23 20.33
N LEU A 55 1.73 -15.72 20.49
CA LEU A 55 2.02 -17.10 20.91
C LEU A 55 1.69 -17.39 22.38
N LEU A 56 1.60 -16.35 23.22
CA LEU A 56 1.18 -16.48 24.62
C LEU A 56 -0.35 -16.47 24.74
N LEU A 57 -1.01 -15.78 23.82
CA LEU A 57 -2.46 -15.62 23.82
C LEU A 57 -3.16 -16.75 23.06
N LYS A 58 -2.61 -17.18 21.91
CA LYS A 58 -3.12 -18.23 21.01
C LYS A 58 -4.65 -18.23 20.95
N ASP A 59 -5.27 -19.23 21.55
CA ASP A 59 -6.69 -19.53 21.45
C ASP A 59 -7.57 -18.56 22.27
N LYS A 60 -6.97 -17.72 23.12
CA LYS A 60 -7.68 -16.63 23.81
C LYS A 60 -8.15 -15.53 22.83
N ILE A 61 -7.50 -15.42 21.67
CA ILE A 61 -7.85 -14.45 20.64
C ILE A 61 -7.98 -15.20 19.32
N ARG A 62 -9.19 -15.18 18.74
CA ARG A 62 -9.44 -15.90 17.50
C ARG A 62 -8.69 -15.31 16.31
N ILE A 63 -8.55 -13.99 16.21
CA ILE A 63 -7.89 -13.32 15.07
C ILE A 63 -7.07 -12.14 15.57
N PHE A 64 -5.82 -12.11 15.14
CA PHE A 64 -4.90 -10.99 15.33
C PHE A 64 -4.81 -10.20 14.04
N THR A 65 -4.79 -8.87 14.14
CA THR A 65 -4.69 -7.99 12.96
C THR A 65 -3.84 -6.77 13.25
N SER A 66 -3.01 -6.38 12.26
CA SER A 66 -2.24 -5.13 12.26
C SER A 66 -2.30 -4.46 10.90
N MET A 67 -2.41 -3.13 10.89
CA MET A 67 -2.17 -2.32 9.70
C MET A 67 -0.67 -2.28 9.40
N ILE A 68 -0.33 -2.13 8.12
CA ILE A 68 1.01 -1.90 7.60
C ILE A 68 0.97 -0.62 6.74
N GLY A 69 1.79 0.35 7.10
CA GLY A 69 1.95 1.65 6.47
C GLY A 69 2.79 1.61 5.20
N THR A 70 3.80 0.73 5.15
CA THR A 70 4.78 0.69 4.05
C THR A 70 4.85 -0.68 3.37
N LYS A 71 4.73 -0.70 2.03
CA LYS A 71 4.76 -1.94 1.23
C LYS A 71 6.02 -2.79 1.46
N ALA A 72 7.17 -2.15 1.68
CA ALA A 72 8.43 -2.83 1.92
C ALA A 72 8.40 -3.72 3.18
N ASN A 73 7.63 -3.33 4.19
CA ASN A 73 7.57 -4.02 5.48
C ASN A 73 6.72 -5.29 5.44
N ILE A 74 5.85 -5.44 4.44
CA ILE A 74 4.98 -6.62 4.28
C ILE A 74 5.82 -7.89 4.20
N LYS A 75 6.94 -7.88 3.46
CA LYS A 75 7.77 -9.07 3.28
C LYS A 75 8.34 -9.55 4.62
N ALA A 76 8.94 -8.63 5.38
CA ALA A 76 9.52 -8.93 6.69
C ALA A 76 8.44 -9.41 7.68
N ALA A 77 7.29 -8.74 7.75
CA ALA A 77 6.19 -9.13 8.63
C ALA A 77 5.65 -10.54 8.29
N LYS A 78 5.51 -10.87 7.00
CA LYS A 78 5.10 -12.21 6.57
C LYS A 78 6.15 -13.27 6.89
N GLU A 79 7.44 -12.97 6.76
CA GLU A 79 8.53 -13.90 7.09
C GLU A 79 8.56 -14.20 8.60
N LYS A 80 8.45 -13.17 9.44
CA LYS A 80 8.33 -13.34 10.90
C LYS A 80 7.07 -14.11 11.28
N LEU A 81 5.93 -13.83 10.66
CA LEU A 81 4.71 -14.55 10.96
C LEU A 81 4.80 -16.02 10.52
N LYS A 82 5.44 -16.32 9.38
CA LYS A 82 5.72 -17.70 8.98
C LYS A 82 6.58 -18.45 9.99
N SER A 83 7.55 -17.79 10.66
CA SER A 83 8.41 -18.48 11.63
C SER A 83 7.66 -18.96 12.87
N VAL A 84 6.44 -18.48 13.13
CA VAL A 84 5.61 -18.90 14.26
C VAL A 84 4.47 -19.84 13.85
N ASN A 85 4.45 -20.29 12.59
CA ASN A 85 3.50 -21.27 12.04
C ASN A 85 2.03 -21.04 12.45
N PRO A 86 1.40 -19.90 12.10
CA PRO A 86 -0.03 -19.73 12.29
C PRO A 86 -0.81 -20.72 11.42
N SER A 87 -2.03 -21.04 11.82
CA SER A 87 -2.93 -21.91 11.06
C SER A 87 -3.33 -21.26 9.73
N HIS A 88 -3.65 -19.96 9.76
CA HIS A 88 -3.89 -19.17 8.55
C HIS A 88 -3.32 -17.75 8.69
N MET A 89 -2.93 -17.18 7.55
CA MET A 89 -2.50 -15.78 7.41
C MET A 89 -3.09 -15.19 6.13
N SER A 90 -3.50 -13.92 6.18
CA SER A 90 -3.91 -13.16 5.00
C SER A 90 -3.32 -11.75 5.02
N VAL A 91 -3.09 -11.20 3.81
CA VAL A 91 -2.68 -9.81 3.61
C VAL A 91 -3.63 -9.17 2.61
N VAL A 92 -4.17 -8.02 2.98
CA VAL A 92 -5.09 -7.24 2.15
C VAL A 92 -4.55 -5.86 1.87
N GLU A 93 -5.02 -5.23 0.81
CA GLU A 93 -4.68 -3.85 0.46
C GLU A 93 -5.88 -2.94 0.75
N PHE A 94 -5.62 -1.78 1.34
CA PHE A 94 -6.59 -0.71 1.53
C PHE A 94 -6.21 0.45 0.60
N CYS A 95 -7.06 0.71 -0.39
CA CYS A 95 -6.85 1.72 -1.42
C CYS A 95 -7.85 2.86 -1.24
N GLN A 96 -7.45 3.92 -0.54
CA GLN A 96 -8.30 5.11 -0.32
C GLN A 96 -7.60 6.35 -0.86
N GLY A 97 -8.02 6.78 -2.06
CA GLY A 97 -7.41 7.90 -2.75
C GLY A 97 -5.94 7.65 -3.12
N ARG A 98 -5.05 8.56 -2.71
CA ARG A 98 -3.60 8.49 -3.02
C ARG A 98 -2.78 7.70 -1.99
N THR A 99 -3.39 7.31 -0.88
CA THR A 99 -2.72 6.63 0.23
C THR A 99 -3.10 5.16 0.21
N MET A 100 -2.08 4.31 0.10
CA MET A 100 -2.24 2.87 0.24
C MET A 100 -1.81 2.43 1.64
N ARG A 101 -2.53 1.46 2.18
CA ARG A 101 -2.20 0.71 3.40
C ARG A 101 -2.41 -0.77 3.14
N TRP A 102 -1.88 -1.60 4.01
CA TRP A 102 -2.10 -3.03 3.98
C TRP A 102 -2.61 -3.50 5.34
N GLY A 103 -3.42 -4.55 5.36
CA GLY A 103 -3.82 -5.25 6.58
C GLY A 103 -3.17 -6.61 6.62
N LEU A 104 -2.49 -6.94 7.71
CA LEU A 104 -2.01 -8.29 8.02
C LEU A 104 -2.94 -8.91 9.04
N ALA A 105 -3.41 -10.13 8.77
CA ALA A 105 -4.26 -10.90 9.67
C ALA A 105 -3.72 -12.32 9.85
N TRP A 106 -3.82 -12.88 11.05
CA TRP A 106 -3.47 -14.26 11.34
C TRP A 106 -4.33 -14.88 12.45
N THR A 107 -4.39 -16.20 12.46
CA THR A 107 -5.11 -16.99 13.46
C THR A 107 -4.38 -18.29 13.76
N TYR A 108 -4.52 -18.78 14.98
CA TYR A 108 -4.12 -20.12 15.40
C TYR A 108 -5.30 -21.12 15.35
N ASP A 109 -6.53 -20.65 15.12
CA ASP A 109 -7.70 -21.51 14.97
C ASP A 109 -7.72 -22.13 13.56
N ALA A 110 -7.45 -23.43 13.48
CA ALA A 110 -7.43 -24.16 12.21
C ALA A 110 -8.80 -24.25 11.53
N ASN A 111 -9.89 -23.99 12.26
CA ASN A 111 -11.23 -23.99 11.67
C ASN A 111 -11.60 -22.64 11.04
N TYR A 112 -10.76 -21.62 11.21
CA TYR A 112 -11.03 -20.27 10.72
C TYR A 112 -10.22 -19.93 9.48
N ASN A 113 -10.89 -19.86 8.33
CA ASN A 113 -10.25 -19.56 7.04
C ASN A 113 -10.19 -18.03 6.77
N LEU A 114 -8.97 -17.51 6.59
CA LEU A 114 -8.70 -16.10 6.25
C LEU A 114 -8.59 -15.80 4.74
N GLU A 115 -8.71 -16.80 3.87
CA GLU A 115 -8.58 -16.68 2.41
C GLU A 115 -9.77 -15.98 1.74
N ASN A 116 -10.94 -15.96 2.40
CA ASN A 116 -12.14 -15.28 1.88
C ASN A 116 -12.06 -13.74 1.93
N VAL A 117 -10.96 -13.17 2.43
CA VAL A 117 -10.77 -11.71 2.45
C VAL A 117 -10.21 -11.24 1.10
N LEU A 118 -11.05 -11.28 0.07
CA LEU A 118 -10.70 -10.72 -1.23
C LEU A 118 -10.54 -9.21 -1.08
N SER A 119 -9.30 -8.73 -1.25
CA SER A 119 -9.07 -7.37 -1.71
C SER A 119 -9.76 -7.27 -3.06
N LYS A 120 -11.01 -6.76 -3.09
CA LYS A 120 -11.59 -6.25 -4.32
C LYS A 120 -10.71 -5.07 -4.70
N LYS A 121 -9.62 -5.36 -5.41
CA LYS A 121 -8.98 -4.38 -6.25
C LYS A 121 -10.15 -3.86 -7.09
N GLN A 122 -10.60 -2.63 -6.83
CA GLN A 122 -11.42 -1.89 -7.76
C GLN A 122 -10.52 -1.62 -8.98
N MET A 123 -10.13 -2.68 -9.68
CA MET A 123 -9.82 -2.55 -11.07
C MET A 123 -11.18 -2.21 -11.64
N ALA A 124 -11.31 -1.01 -12.19
CA ALA A 124 -12.36 -0.81 -13.16
C ALA A 124 -12.22 -1.98 -14.15
N ASP A 125 -13.25 -2.82 -14.28
CA ASP A 125 -13.30 -3.89 -15.29
C ASP A 125 -13.21 -3.32 -16.72
N ALA A 126 -13.24 -1.99 -16.85
CA ALA A 126 -12.92 -1.28 -18.05
C ALA A 126 -11.48 -1.58 -18.48
N LYS A 127 -11.35 -2.36 -19.55
CA LYS A 127 -10.12 -2.42 -20.35
C LYS A 127 -9.65 -0.98 -20.62
N PRO A 128 -8.34 -0.68 -20.53
CA PRO A 128 -7.84 0.64 -20.85
C PRO A 128 -8.31 1.03 -22.26
N LEU A 129 -8.72 2.29 -22.43
CA LEU A 129 -9.06 2.80 -23.76
C LEU A 129 -7.81 2.75 -24.62
N VAL A 130 -7.75 1.79 -25.55
CA VAL A 130 -6.69 1.69 -26.54
C VAL A 130 -7.14 2.46 -27.78
N LEU A 131 -6.57 3.63 -27.99
CA LEU A 131 -6.70 4.34 -29.26
C LEU A 131 -5.60 3.84 -30.21
N MET A 132 -5.95 2.98 -31.16
CA MET A 132 -5.05 2.66 -32.26
C MET A 132 -4.98 3.83 -33.21
N PHE A 133 -3.80 4.43 -33.33
CA PHE A 133 -3.60 5.59 -34.19
C PHE A 133 -3.55 5.17 -35.68
N PRO A 134 -4.49 5.61 -36.55
CA PRO A 134 -4.45 5.28 -37.97
C PRO A 134 -3.19 5.83 -38.63
N ARG A 135 -2.41 4.95 -39.27
CA ARG A 135 -1.17 5.35 -39.97
C ARG A 135 -1.42 6.37 -41.09
N SER A 136 -2.64 6.42 -41.64
CA SER A 136 -3.06 7.37 -42.67
C SER A 136 -3.16 8.82 -42.19
N LEU A 137 -3.27 9.05 -40.88
CA LEU A 137 -3.37 10.40 -40.31
C LEU A 137 -2.00 11.06 -40.10
N MET A 138 -0.90 10.34 -40.37
CA MET A 138 0.47 10.83 -40.17
C MET A 138 1.29 10.65 -41.45
N THR A 139 1.92 11.73 -41.90
CA THR A 139 2.92 11.69 -42.98
C THR A 139 4.24 11.07 -42.53
N VAL A 140 4.56 11.13 -41.23
CA VAL A 140 5.77 10.56 -40.62
C VAL A 140 5.39 9.82 -39.34
N TYR A 141 5.55 8.50 -39.31
CA TYR A 141 5.18 7.65 -38.17
C TYR A 141 6.30 7.57 -37.12
N THR A 142 6.45 8.64 -36.32
CA THR A 142 7.39 8.69 -35.19
C THR A 142 6.66 9.01 -33.87
N VAL A 143 7.28 8.65 -32.74
CA VAL A 143 6.74 8.97 -31.39
C VAL A 143 6.50 10.46 -31.24
N GLN A 144 7.42 11.30 -31.72
CA GLN A 144 7.32 12.75 -31.62
C GLN A 144 6.16 13.32 -32.45
N ALA A 145 5.95 12.81 -33.66
CA ALA A 145 4.85 13.23 -34.51
C ALA A 145 3.49 12.80 -33.92
N ALA A 146 3.40 11.60 -33.35
CA ALA A 146 2.21 11.12 -32.66
C ALA A 146 1.89 11.99 -31.43
N TRP A 147 2.90 12.27 -30.60
CA TRP A 147 2.78 13.11 -29.42
C TRP A 147 2.28 14.53 -29.74
N THR A 148 2.84 15.15 -30.78
CA THR A 148 2.51 16.52 -31.16
C THR A 148 1.03 16.68 -31.53
N MET A 149 0.48 15.71 -32.25
CA MET A 149 -0.90 15.75 -32.71
C MET A 149 -1.89 15.26 -31.63
N VAL A 150 -1.51 14.31 -30.77
CA VAL A 150 -2.30 13.99 -29.56
C VAL A 150 -2.44 15.23 -28.68
N ASN A 151 -1.36 15.97 -28.41
CA ASN A 151 -1.42 17.21 -27.64
C ASN A 151 -2.30 18.28 -28.32
N LYS A 152 -2.21 18.41 -29.65
CA LYS A 152 -3.08 19.31 -30.40
C LYS A 152 -4.57 18.99 -30.19
N TRP A 153 -4.94 17.70 -30.23
CA TRP A 153 -6.31 17.26 -29.97
C TRP A 153 -6.73 17.46 -28.53
N LEU A 154 -5.87 17.14 -27.56
CA LEU A 154 -6.15 17.37 -26.14
C LEU A 154 -6.42 18.85 -25.84
N HIS A 155 -5.63 19.76 -26.44
CA HIS A 155 -5.89 21.20 -26.38
C HIS A 155 -7.22 21.59 -27.03
N GLN A 156 -7.57 21.05 -28.21
CA GLN A 156 -8.85 21.30 -28.86
C GLN A 156 -10.04 20.82 -28.01
N LEU A 157 -9.88 19.69 -27.33
CA LEU A 157 -10.87 19.12 -26.41
C LEU A 157 -10.93 19.85 -25.05
N LYS A 158 -10.09 20.87 -24.83
CA LYS A 158 -9.97 21.62 -23.57
C LYS A 158 -9.73 20.71 -22.35
N VAL A 159 -9.07 19.57 -22.56
CA VAL A 159 -8.61 18.73 -21.46
C VAL A 159 -7.48 19.51 -20.77
N ARG A 160 -7.70 19.91 -19.50
CA ARG A 160 -6.70 20.65 -18.74
C ARG A 160 -5.50 19.74 -18.48
N ASP A 161 -4.30 20.27 -18.74
CA ASP A 161 -3.02 19.65 -18.37
C ASP A 161 -2.88 19.47 -16.85
#